data_AF-A0A9P6N0T9-F1
#
_entry.id   AF-A0A9P6N0T9-F1
#
_cell.length_a   1.000
_cell.length_b   1.000
_cell.length_c   1.000
_cell.angle_alpha   90.00
_cell.angle_beta   90.00
_cell.angle_gamma   90.00
#
_symmetry.space_group_name_H-M   'P 1'
#
loop_
_entity.id
_entity.type
_entity.pdbx_description
1 polymer ?
#
loop_
_entity_poly.entity_id
_entity_poly.type
_entity_poly.pdbx_seq_one_letter_code
_entity_poly.pdbx_strand_id
1 'polypeptide(L)'
;MYARSLISIVLLALCAITTILASPAQQSNEFYVTSPKKNSVYHVGQEVPVKISIVNGTRGNLYRVNPSLTIYLQKDIPLPDLNVVVGNVRARTLYKNGYKFKVDKKYLIKQQSNVPFRIRASWETMERAGFADSAPFQLKK
;
A
#
# COMPACT_ATOMS: atom_id res chain seq x y z
N MET A 1 56.55 -26.97 -8.72
CA MET A 1 55.23 -27.21 -8.08
C MET A 1 54.36 -25.97 -8.29
N TYR A 2 53.62 -25.93 -9.40
CA TYR A 2 52.63 -24.88 -9.67
C TYR A 2 51.27 -25.36 -9.15
N ALA A 3 50.96 -25.05 -7.90
CA ALA A 3 49.66 -25.26 -7.29
C ALA A 3 49.17 -23.95 -6.67
N ARG A 4 48.94 -22.93 -7.51
CA ARG A 4 48.40 -21.63 -7.09
C ARG A 4 47.52 -21.03 -8.18
N SER A 5 46.43 -21.72 -8.56
CA SER A 5 45.39 -21.06 -9.37
C SER A 5 44.04 -21.76 -9.42
N LEU A 6 43.65 -22.50 -8.38
CA LEU A 6 42.34 -23.18 -8.37
C LEU A 6 41.44 -22.84 -7.17
N ILE A 7 41.95 -22.09 -6.17
CA ILE A 7 41.15 -21.71 -5.00
C ILE A 7 40.43 -20.36 -5.19
N SER A 8 40.89 -19.52 -6.13
CA SER A 8 40.33 -18.16 -6.31
C SER A 8 39.07 -18.08 -7.17
N ILE A 9 38.59 -19.16 -7.78
CA ILE A 9 37.40 -19.12 -8.66
C ILE A 9 36.11 -19.51 -7.91
N VAL A 10 36.21 -20.23 -6.79
CA VAL A 10 35.01 -20.70 -6.07
C VAL A 10 34.36 -19.61 -5.20
N LEU A 11 35.10 -18.55 -4.82
CA LEU A 11 34.57 -17.48 -3.98
C LEU A 11 33.79 -16.38 -4.73
N LEU A 12 33.80 -16.40 -6.06
CA LEU A 12 33.05 -15.43 -6.89
C LEU A 12 31.67 -15.95 -7.34
N ALA A 13 31.27 -17.14 -6.88
CA ALA A 13 29.97 -17.74 -7.19
C ALA A 13 28.90 -17.51 -6.09
N LEU A 14 29.24 -16.86 -4.96
CA LEU A 14 28.36 -16.75 -3.79
C LEU A 14 27.81 -15.35 -3.50
N CYS A 15 28.02 -14.37 -4.39
CA CYS A 15 27.40 -13.04 -4.30
C CYS A 15 26.28 -12.80 -5.32
N ALA A 16 25.86 -13.83 -6.06
CA ALA A 16 24.52 -13.86 -6.66
C ALA A 16 23.52 -14.30 -5.58
N ILE A 17 23.53 -13.61 -4.43
CA ILE A 17 22.38 -13.64 -3.54
C ILE A 17 21.25 -13.10 -4.40
N THR A 18 20.34 -14.00 -4.73
CA THR A 18 19.06 -13.73 -5.34
C THR A 18 18.37 -12.66 -4.52
N THR A 19 18.63 -11.40 -4.84
CA THR A 19 17.67 -10.35 -4.60
C THR A 19 16.49 -10.69 -5.49
N ILE A 20 15.63 -11.57 -4.98
CA ILE A 20 14.21 -11.54 -5.33
C ILE A 20 13.77 -10.16 -4.83
N LEU A 21 14.09 -9.12 -5.61
CA LEU A 21 13.35 -7.89 -5.63
C LEU A 21 11.97 -8.34 -6.04
N ALA A 22 11.15 -8.68 -5.05
CA ALA A 22 9.71 -8.77 -5.20
C ALA A 22 9.34 -7.54 -6.02
N SER A 23 8.95 -7.78 -7.28
CA SER A 23 8.66 -6.69 -8.19
C SER A 23 7.69 -5.78 -7.47
N PRO A 24 7.96 -4.46 -7.42
CA PRO A 24 7.10 -3.56 -6.67
C PRO A 24 5.68 -3.80 -7.16
N ALA A 25 4.74 -4.01 -6.22
CA ALA A 25 3.35 -4.28 -6.55
C ALA A 25 2.88 -3.29 -7.63
N GLN A 26 2.21 -3.76 -8.68
CA GLN A 26 1.91 -2.89 -9.80
C GLN A 26 0.77 -1.93 -9.42
N GLN A 27 0.81 -0.67 -9.87
CA GLN A 27 -0.35 0.19 -9.70
C GLN A 27 -1.55 -0.42 -10.46
N SER A 28 -2.68 -0.57 -9.79
CA SER A 28 -3.87 -1.19 -10.37
C SER A 28 -4.55 -0.26 -11.38
N ASN A 29 -4.90 -0.82 -12.54
CA ASN A 29 -5.74 -0.17 -13.54
C ASN A 29 -7.22 -0.55 -13.41
N GLU A 30 -7.59 -1.30 -12.37
CA GLU A 30 -8.96 -1.79 -12.17
C GLU A 30 -9.79 -0.92 -11.23
N PHE A 31 -9.14 -0.04 -10.45
CA PHE A 31 -9.82 0.83 -9.50
C PHE A 31 -8.95 2.02 -9.07
N TYR A 32 -9.59 3.00 -8.45
CA TYR A 32 -8.96 4.20 -7.91
C TYR A 32 -9.46 4.45 -6.49
N VAL A 33 -8.58 4.88 -5.59
CA VAL A 33 -8.98 5.36 -4.25
C VAL A 33 -9.40 6.82 -4.37
N THR A 34 -10.68 7.09 -4.10
CA THR A 34 -11.33 8.40 -4.31
C THR A 34 -11.52 9.19 -3.02
N SER A 35 -11.30 8.57 -1.87
CA SER A 35 -11.32 9.23 -0.56
C SER A 35 -10.19 8.68 0.30
N PRO A 36 -9.51 9.52 1.09
CA PRO A 36 -9.87 10.91 1.43
C PRO A 36 -9.61 11.95 0.33
N LYS A 37 -10.22 13.13 0.47
CA LYS A 37 -10.04 14.26 -0.47
C LYS A 37 -8.62 14.81 -0.35
N LYS A 38 -8.08 15.30 -1.48
CA LYS A 38 -6.77 15.96 -1.51
C LYS A 38 -6.70 17.09 -0.47
N ASN A 39 -5.60 17.14 0.28
CA ASN A 39 -5.30 18.14 1.30
C ASN A 39 -6.32 18.24 2.44
N SER A 40 -7.20 17.25 2.62
CA SER A 40 -8.05 17.17 3.81
C SER A 40 -7.19 16.97 5.06
N VAL A 41 -7.70 17.45 6.20
CA VAL A 41 -7.03 17.36 7.50
C VAL A 41 -7.94 16.60 8.45
N TYR A 42 -7.41 15.58 9.11
CA TYR A 42 -8.12 14.81 10.14
C TYR A 42 -7.33 14.83 11.44
N HIS A 43 -8.01 15.10 12.54
CA HIS A 43 -7.46 15.11 13.89
C HIS A 43 -7.57 13.75 14.56
N VAL A 44 -6.75 13.50 15.59
CA VAL A 44 -6.86 12.31 16.42
C VAL A 44 -8.29 12.16 16.91
N GLY A 45 -8.83 10.95 16.74
CA GLY A 45 -10.20 10.61 17.11
C GLY A 45 -11.25 10.86 16.01
N GLN A 46 -10.93 11.59 14.94
CA GLN A 46 -11.82 11.72 13.79
C GLN A 46 -11.79 10.48 12.90
N GLU A 47 -12.86 10.28 12.13
CA GLU A 47 -12.94 9.21 11.13
C GLU A 47 -12.40 9.68 9.78
N VAL A 48 -11.49 8.92 9.19
CA VAL A 48 -11.04 9.10 7.81
C VAL A 48 -11.88 8.20 6.90
N PRO A 49 -12.61 8.78 5.92
CA PRO A 49 -13.35 7.99 4.95
C PRO A 49 -12.42 7.45 3.87
N VAL A 50 -12.60 6.18 3.53
CA VAL A 50 -11.95 5.47 2.44
C VAL A 50 -13.01 4.98 1.48
N LYS A 51 -12.85 5.29 0.19
CA LYS A 51 -13.77 4.87 -0.86
C LYS A 51 -13.02 4.62 -2.15
N ILE A 52 -13.50 3.66 -2.94
CA ILE A 52 -12.93 3.36 -4.26
C ILE A 52 -13.94 3.61 -5.37
N SER A 53 -13.42 3.92 -6.55
CA SER A 53 -14.14 3.79 -7.82
C SER A 53 -13.59 2.57 -8.55
N ILE A 54 -14.46 1.70 -9.04
CA ILE A 54 -14.07 0.50 -9.80
C ILE A 54 -14.23 0.83 -11.29
N VAL A 55 -13.22 0.51 -12.10
CA VAL A 55 -13.28 0.66 -13.55
C VAL A 55 -14.39 -0.24 -14.10
N ASN A 56 -15.23 0.29 -14.98
CA ASN A 56 -16.48 -0.34 -15.44
C ASN A 56 -17.53 -0.57 -14.34
N GLY A 57 -17.37 0.05 -13.15
CA GLY A 57 -18.33 0.01 -12.05
C GLY A 57 -18.72 -1.41 -11.65
N THR A 58 -20.02 -1.70 -11.62
CA THR A 58 -20.55 -3.03 -11.27
C THR A 58 -20.26 -4.12 -12.31
N ARG A 59 -19.87 -3.74 -13.53
CA ARG A 59 -19.45 -4.67 -14.59
C ARG A 59 -17.96 -5.01 -14.53
N GLY A 60 -17.18 -4.27 -13.73
CA GLY A 60 -15.74 -4.50 -13.56
C GLY A 60 -15.41 -5.82 -12.87
N ASN A 61 -14.25 -6.40 -13.22
CA ASN A 61 -13.79 -7.68 -12.66
C ASN A 61 -13.71 -7.64 -11.13
N LEU A 62 -13.11 -6.58 -10.59
CA LEU A 62 -12.99 -6.37 -9.15
C LEU A 62 -14.34 -6.40 -8.41
N TYR A 63 -15.38 -5.79 -8.97
CA TYR A 63 -16.72 -5.81 -8.37
C TYR A 63 -17.34 -7.22 -8.46
N ARG A 64 -17.17 -7.91 -9.59
CA ARG A 64 -17.71 -9.25 -9.82
C ARG A 64 -17.06 -10.29 -8.90
N VAL A 65 -15.73 -10.35 -8.85
CA VAL A 65 -14.95 -11.27 -8.00
C VAL A 65 -15.11 -10.93 -6.52
N ASN A 66 -15.22 -9.64 -6.19
CA ASN A 66 -15.36 -9.16 -4.82
C ASN A 66 -14.27 -9.68 -3.85
N PRO A 67 -12.98 -9.50 -4.19
CA PRO A 67 -11.90 -9.89 -3.30
C PRO A 67 -11.90 -9.02 -2.04
N SER A 68 -11.15 -9.48 -1.04
CA SER A 68 -10.82 -8.67 0.13
C SER A 68 -9.72 -7.68 -0.23
N LEU A 69 -9.92 -6.41 0.11
CA LEU A 69 -8.93 -5.34 -0.05
C LEU A 69 -8.33 -5.01 1.30
N THR A 70 -7.01 -5.07 1.41
CA THR A 70 -6.31 -4.55 2.58
C THR A 70 -6.09 -3.06 2.40
N ILE A 71 -6.48 -2.28 3.42
CA ILE A 71 -6.36 -0.83 3.45
C ILE A 71 -5.21 -0.46 4.38
N TYR A 72 -4.28 0.30 3.85
CA TYR A 72 -3.10 0.79 4.55
C TYR A 72 -3.14 2.31 4.63
N LEU A 73 -2.74 2.84 5.78
CA LEU A 73 -2.29 4.20 5.91
C LEU A 73 -0.80 4.23 5.55
N GLN A 74 -0.50 4.81 4.41
CA GLN A 74 0.86 4.99 3.94
C GLN A 74 1.48 6.26 4.54
N LYS A 75 2.69 6.09 5.05
CA LYS A 75 3.58 7.10 5.59
C LYS A 75 4.65 7.39 4.53
N ASP A 76 4.95 8.67 4.29
CA ASP A 76 5.93 9.08 3.27
C ASP A 76 7.26 9.45 3.94
N ILE A 77 7.89 8.48 4.62
CA ILE A 77 9.14 8.68 5.39
C ILE A 77 10.20 7.65 4.98
N PRO A 78 11.51 7.90 5.12
CA PRO A 78 12.55 6.95 4.69
C PRO A 78 12.78 5.74 5.61
N LEU A 79 11.79 5.31 6.41
CA LEU A 79 11.90 4.20 7.38
C LEU A 79 11.17 2.93 6.91
N PRO A 80 11.60 1.73 7.36
CA PRO A 80 11.33 0.47 6.66
C PRO A 80 9.88 -0.05 6.70
N ASP A 81 8.97 0.56 7.47
CA ASP A 81 7.57 0.14 7.48
C ASP A 81 6.62 1.32 7.22
N LEU A 82 6.36 1.52 5.92
CA LEU A 82 5.61 2.66 5.39
C LEU A 82 4.11 2.48 5.48
N ASN A 83 3.62 1.27 5.75
CA ASN A 83 2.20 0.95 5.59
C ASN A 83 1.63 0.41 6.90
N VAL A 84 0.72 1.16 7.51
CA VAL A 84 -0.03 0.66 8.67
C VAL A 84 -1.35 0.10 8.19
N VAL A 85 -1.60 -1.19 8.41
CA VAL A 85 -2.92 -1.78 8.14
C VAL A 85 -3.96 -1.09 9.01
N VAL A 86 -4.96 -0.49 8.39
CA VAL A 86 -6.08 0.14 9.09
C VAL A 86 -7.35 -0.70 8.99
N GLY A 87 -7.47 -1.56 7.97
CA GLY A 87 -8.60 -2.48 7.87
C GLY A 87 -8.53 -3.39 6.66
N ASN A 88 -9.50 -4.32 6.58
CA ASN A 88 -9.71 -5.18 5.43
C ASN A 88 -11.19 -5.18 5.06
N VAL A 89 -11.51 -4.86 3.79
CA VAL A 89 -12.89 -4.67 3.34
C VAL A 89 -13.08 -5.28 1.96
N ARG A 90 -14.20 -5.98 1.76
CA ARG A 90 -14.59 -6.53 0.46
C ARG A 90 -14.79 -5.42 -0.58
N ALA A 91 -14.31 -5.62 -1.81
CA ALA A 91 -14.33 -4.60 -2.85
C ALA A 91 -15.72 -4.02 -3.13
N ARG A 92 -16.78 -4.84 -3.13
CA ARG A 92 -18.18 -4.36 -3.29
C ARG A 92 -18.60 -3.45 -2.15
N THR A 93 -18.25 -3.79 -0.91
CA THR A 93 -18.56 -2.99 0.27
C THR A 93 -17.81 -1.66 0.22
N LEU A 94 -16.52 -1.69 -0.10
CA LEU A 94 -15.71 -0.49 -0.21
C LEU A 94 -16.18 0.45 -1.33
N TYR A 95 -16.67 -0.11 -2.45
CA TYR A 95 -17.26 0.64 -3.55
C TYR A 95 -18.62 1.27 -3.16
N LYS A 96 -19.55 0.49 -2.60
CA LYS A 96 -20.91 0.95 -2.28
C LYS A 96 -20.95 1.84 -1.05
N ASN A 97 -20.44 1.32 0.07
CA ASN A 97 -20.62 1.89 1.40
C ASN A 97 -19.38 2.67 1.86
N GLY A 98 -18.22 2.37 1.26
CA GLY A 98 -16.95 2.86 1.77
C GLY A 98 -16.51 2.15 3.04
N TYR A 99 -15.45 2.66 3.62
CA TYR A 99 -14.86 2.23 4.87
C TYR A 99 -14.45 3.46 5.66
N LYS A 100 -14.40 3.35 6.98
CA LYS A 100 -13.91 4.42 7.84
C LYS A 100 -13.01 3.82 8.91
N PHE A 101 -11.94 4.53 9.22
CA PHE A 101 -11.10 4.21 10.37
C PHE A 101 -10.89 5.47 11.21
N LYS A 102 -10.74 5.28 12.52
CA LYS A 102 -10.48 6.37 13.46
C LYS A 102 -8.99 6.70 13.46
N VAL A 103 -8.64 7.98 13.42
CA VAL A 103 -7.24 8.43 13.55
C VAL A 103 -6.75 8.12 14.96
N ASP A 104 -5.81 7.19 15.05
CA ASP A 104 -5.12 6.83 16.28
C ASP A 104 -3.87 7.71 16.45
N LYS A 105 -3.57 8.10 17.69
CA LYS A 105 -2.37 8.87 18.04
C LYS A 105 -1.08 8.15 17.59
N LYS A 106 -1.08 6.81 17.55
CA LYS A 106 0.07 6.01 17.08
C LYS A 106 0.40 6.20 15.59
N TYR A 107 -0.54 6.74 14.80
CA TYR A 107 -0.30 7.03 13.39
C TYR A 107 0.55 8.29 13.21
N LEU A 108 0.56 9.19 14.19
CA LEU A 108 1.33 10.42 14.17
C LEU A 108 2.77 10.15 14.60
N ILE A 109 3.67 10.10 13.62
CA ILE A 109 5.11 10.04 13.86
C ILE A 109 5.63 11.48 13.91
N LYS A 110 6.45 11.82 14.92
CA LYS A 110 6.97 13.18 15.12
C LYS A 110 7.72 13.71 13.88
N GLN A 111 8.46 12.82 13.23
CA GLN A 111 9.22 13.05 11.99
C GLN A 111 8.34 13.33 10.76
N GLN A 112 7.03 13.05 10.82
CA GLN A 112 6.09 13.19 9.70
C GLN A 112 5.10 14.37 9.89
N SER A 113 5.36 15.28 10.83
CA SER A 113 4.42 16.36 11.21
C SER A 113 4.01 17.29 10.05
N ASN A 114 4.81 17.38 8.98
CA ASN A 114 4.53 18.19 7.79
C ASN A 114 4.40 17.38 6.49
N VAL A 115 4.43 16.05 6.58
CA VAL A 115 4.48 15.17 5.41
C VAL A 115 3.12 14.50 5.23
N PRO A 116 2.52 14.58 4.03
CA PRO A 116 1.19 14.02 3.81
C PRO A 116 1.15 12.50 3.98
N PHE A 117 -0.03 12.02 4.34
CA PHE A 117 -0.41 10.62 4.35
C PHE A 117 -1.17 10.27 3.07
N ARG A 118 -1.20 8.98 2.74
CA ARG A 118 -2.05 8.43 1.68
C ARG A 118 -2.75 7.18 2.18
N ILE A 119 -3.91 6.88 1.60
CA ILE A 119 -4.53 5.58 1.75
C ILE A 119 -4.13 4.72 0.57
N ARG A 120 -3.51 3.59 0.86
CA ARG A 120 -3.24 2.55 -0.12
C ARG A 120 -4.25 1.43 0.06
N ALA A 121 -4.92 1.05 -1.00
CA ALA A 121 -5.72 -0.16 -1.03
C ALA A 121 -5.02 -1.19 -1.93
N SER A 122 -4.89 -2.43 -1.47
CA SER A 122 -4.23 -3.51 -2.21
C SER A 122 -5.05 -4.79 -2.16
N TRP A 123 -4.94 -5.61 -3.20
CA TRP A 123 -5.32 -7.02 -3.13
C TRP A 123 -4.16 -7.90 -3.59
N GLU A 124 -4.00 -9.03 -2.91
CA GLU A 124 -2.93 -9.99 -3.22
C GLU A 124 -3.44 -11.21 -4.00
N THR A 125 -4.74 -11.44 -4.05
CA THR A 125 -5.30 -12.63 -4.73
C THR A 125 -5.50 -12.34 -6.21
N MET A 126 -4.44 -12.53 -7.02
CA MET A 126 -4.40 -12.98 -8.44
C MET A 126 -3.04 -12.60 -9.06
N GLU A 127 -2.68 -13.19 -10.22
CA GLU A 127 -1.47 -12.92 -11.04
C GLU A 127 -1.20 -11.42 -11.34
N ARG A 128 -2.13 -10.54 -10.98
CA ARG A 128 -2.04 -9.08 -11.03
C ARG A 128 -2.35 -8.49 -9.65
N ALA A 129 -1.47 -8.76 -8.68
CA ALA A 129 -1.49 -8.05 -7.42
C ALA A 129 -1.32 -6.56 -7.71
N GLY A 130 -2.28 -5.76 -7.25
CA GLY A 130 -2.39 -4.36 -7.63
C GLY A 130 -2.73 -3.47 -6.45
N PHE A 131 -2.14 -2.29 -6.40
CA PHE A 131 -2.49 -1.26 -5.42
C PHE A 131 -2.96 0.03 -6.07
N ALA A 132 -3.80 0.79 -5.36
CA ALA A 132 -4.10 2.17 -5.71
C ALA A 132 -3.97 3.06 -4.48
N ASP A 133 -3.38 4.23 -4.68
CA ASP A 133 -3.19 5.23 -3.63
C ASP A 133 -4.20 6.37 -3.77
N SER A 134 -4.62 6.93 -2.63
CA SER A 134 -5.44 8.12 -2.58
C SER A 134 -4.64 9.38 -2.93
N ALA A 135 -5.36 10.49 -3.10
CA ALA A 135 -4.77 11.81 -2.98
C ALA A 135 -4.13 12.01 -1.58
N PRO A 136 -3.09 12.84 -1.46
CA PRO A 136 -2.45 13.13 -0.19
C PRO A 136 -3.39 13.88 0.76
N PHE A 137 -3.30 13.60 2.06
CA PHE A 137 -4.05 14.27 3.13
C PHE A 137 -3.17 14.41 4.39
N GLN A 138 -3.65 15.09 5.42
CA GLN A 138 -2.89 15.38 6.64
C GLN A 138 -3.57 14.76 7.86
N LEU A 139 -2.75 14.25 8.79
CA LEU A 139 -3.18 13.85 10.12
C LEU A 139 -2.59 14.79 11.15
N LYS A 140 -3.41 15.25 12.10
CA LYS A 140 -3.01 16.16 13.18
C LYS A 140 -3.40 15.61 14.54
N LYS A 141 -2.71 16.14 15.56
CA LYS A 141 -3.04 15.88 16.97
C LYS A 141 -4.45 16.37 17.31
#